data_AF-A0AA37MAG7-F1
#
_entry.id   AF-A0AA37MAG7-F1
#
_cell.length_a   1.000
_cell.length_b   1.000
_cell.length_c   1.000
_cell.angle_alpha   90.00
_cell.angle_beta   90.00
_cell.angle_gamma   90.00
#
_symmetry.space_group_name_H-M   'P 1'
#
loop_
_entity.id
_entity.type
_entity.pdbx_description
1 polymer ?
#
loop_
_entity_poly.entity_id
_entity_poly.type
_entity_poly.pdbx_seq_one_letter_code
_entity_poly.pdbx_strand_id
1 'polypeptide(L)'
;MTTIDRVSDDFSRLHRIFTFHLGVAVSLAWVTALYASLNAPWVRNIRALIDPAGLGRVESTWSFLFVMPMVLTVAWLSVYFGREVLRRSQTLGNVALEFAAAALVAFGLFYLSIDRAVSVITIGL
;
A
#
# COMPACT_ATOMS: atom_id res chain seq x y z
N MET A 1 14.89 5.62 -35.74
CA MET A 1 14.13 5.39 -34.50
C MET A 1 12.72 4.99 -34.91
N THR A 2 12.32 3.76 -34.60
CA THR A 2 11.03 3.20 -35.03
C THR A 2 9.97 3.39 -33.94
N THR A 3 8.68 3.22 -34.25
CA THR A 3 7.58 3.36 -33.29
C THR A 3 7.68 2.38 -32.10
N ILE A 4 8.24 1.20 -32.34
CA ILE A 4 8.46 0.16 -31.31
C ILE A 4 9.49 0.61 -30.27
N ASP A 5 10.58 1.26 -30.71
CA ASP A 5 11.63 1.76 -29.83
C ASP A 5 11.06 2.79 -28.83
N ARG A 6 10.19 3.69 -29.33
CA ARG A 6 9.55 4.72 -28.51
C ARG A 6 8.64 4.13 -27.42
N VAL A 7 7.84 3.13 -27.75
CA VAL A 7 6.93 2.46 -26.77
C VAL A 7 7.74 1.74 -25.68
N SER A 8 8.86 1.12 -26.05
CA SER A 8 9.77 0.45 -25.10
C SER A 8 10.43 1.42 -24.12
N ASP A 9 10.85 2.59 -24.61
CA ASP A 9 11.45 3.64 -23.80
C ASP A 9 10.42 4.27 -22.84
N ASP A 10 9.22 4.57 -23.33
CA ASP A 10 8.14 5.14 -22.52
C ASP A 10 7.73 4.19 -21.38
N PHE A 11 7.56 2.89 -21.66
CA PHE A 11 7.30 1.88 -20.62
C PHE A 11 8.41 1.86 -19.58
N SER A 12 9.68 1.82 -20.01
CA SER A 12 10.82 1.74 -19.08
C SER A 12 10.91 2.96 -18.17
N ARG A 13 10.60 4.15 -18.72
CA ARG A 13 10.56 5.40 -17.96
C ARG A 13 9.40 5.40 -16.95
N LEU A 14 8.18 5.11 -17.39
CA LEU A 14 7.01 5.08 -16.50
C LEU A 14 7.15 4.03 -15.41
N HIS A 15 7.60 2.82 -15.78
CA HIS A 15 7.84 1.74 -14.84
C HIS A 15 8.82 2.15 -13.75
N ARG A 16 9.97 2.75 -14.11
CA ARG A 16 10.96 3.19 -13.13
C ARG A 16 10.38 4.23 -12.15
N ILE A 17 9.66 5.23 -12.67
CA ILE A 17 9.05 6.28 -11.84
C ILE A 17 7.99 5.67 -10.91
N PHE A 18 7.11 4.83 -11.45
CA PHE A 18 6.06 4.18 -10.70
C PHE A 18 6.61 3.28 -9.58
N THR A 19 7.54 2.38 -9.90
CA THR A 19 8.14 1.46 -8.92
C THR A 19 8.84 2.20 -7.79
N PHE A 20 9.50 3.33 -8.09
CA PHE A 20 10.10 4.18 -7.07
C PHE A 20 9.06 4.79 -6.13
N HIS A 21 8.02 5.45 -6.66
CA HIS A 21 6.99 6.09 -5.83
C HIS A 21 6.18 5.07 -5.04
N LEU A 22 5.90 3.90 -5.63
CA LEU A 22 5.27 2.80 -4.94
C LEU A 22 6.13 2.32 -3.76
N GLY A 23 7.45 2.20 -3.95
CA GLY A 23 8.38 1.86 -2.86
C GLY A 23 8.37 2.89 -1.72
N VAL A 24 8.32 4.18 -2.06
CA VAL A 24 8.17 5.26 -1.06
C VAL A 24 6.85 5.13 -0.30
N ALA A 25 5.74 4.93 -0.99
CA ALA A 25 4.43 4.73 -0.37
C ALA A 25 4.40 3.50 0.55
N VAL A 26 4.97 2.38 0.13
CA VAL A 26 5.12 1.17 0.95
C VAL A 26 5.90 1.47 2.22
N SER A 27 7.05 2.14 2.08
CA SER A 27 7.92 2.46 3.21
C SER A 27 7.22 3.36 4.23
N LEU A 28 6.52 4.39 3.75
CA LEU A 28 5.71 5.28 4.59
C LEU A 28 4.57 4.52 5.28
N ALA A 29 3.82 3.69 4.55
CA ALA A 29 2.75 2.88 5.13
C ALA A 29 3.24 1.99 6.27
N TRP A 30 4.39 1.33 6.10
CA TRP A 30 5.02 0.52 7.14
C TRP A 30 5.44 1.34 8.35
N VAL A 31 6.12 2.47 8.15
CA VAL A 31 6.55 3.35 9.25
C VAL A 31 5.34 3.83 10.06
N THR A 32 4.28 4.28 9.39
CA THR A 32 3.06 4.75 10.07
C THR A 32 2.34 3.62 10.79
N ALA A 33 2.21 2.43 10.18
CA ALA A 33 1.59 1.27 10.81
C ALA A 33 2.37 0.78 12.04
N LEU A 34 3.69 0.72 11.95
CA LEU A 34 4.57 0.37 13.08
C LEU A 34 4.43 1.40 14.20
N TYR A 35 4.47 2.69 13.87
CA TYR A 35 4.29 3.76 14.84
C TYR A 35 2.92 3.68 15.54
N ALA A 36 1.84 3.48 14.78
CA ALA A 36 0.49 3.32 15.34
C ALA A 36 0.38 2.07 16.22
N SER A 37 1.03 0.96 15.85
CA SER A 37 1.02 -0.27 16.64
C SER A 37 1.61 -0.09 18.04
N LEU A 38 2.64 0.76 18.19
CA LEU A 38 3.26 1.07 19.48
C LEU A 38 2.39 2.01 20.35
N ASN A 39 1.49 2.77 19.73
CA ASN A 39 0.60 3.71 20.39
C ASN A 39 -0.83 3.18 20.54
N ALA A 40 -1.08 1.94 20.14
CA ALA A 40 -2.43 1.42 20.10
C ALA A 40 -3.01 1.20 21.52
N PRO A 41 -4.28 1.57 21.78
CA PRO A 41 -4.86 1.55 23.13
C PRO A 41 -4.86 0.15 23.76
N TRP A 42 -5.14 -0.88 22.97
CA TRP A 42 -5.22 -2.28 23.42
C TRP A 42 -3.86 -2.89 23.77
N VAL A 43 -2.74 -2.25 23.40
CA VAL A 43 -1.41 -2.63 23.90
C VAL A 43 -1.27 -2.26 25.38
N ARG A 44 -1.94 -1.19 25.81
CA ARG A 44 -1.90 -0.68 27.20
C ARG A 44 -3.12 -1.07 28.02
N ASN A 45 -4.24 -1.37 27.37
CA ASN A 45 -5.51 -1.62 28.01
C ASN A 45 -6.18 -2.89 27.46
N ILE A 46 -5.90 -4.03 28.10
CA ILE A 46 -6.49 -5.34 27.76
C ILE A 46 -7.99 -5.46 28.13
N ARG A 47 -8.59 -4.43 28.74
CA ARG A 47 -9.98 -4.48 29.21
C ARG A 47 -10.98 -4.73 28.08
N ALA A 48 -10.68 -4.28 26.86
CA ALA A 48 -11.50 -4.55 25.68
C ALA A 48 -11.53 -6.05 25.29
N LEU A 49 -10.49 -6.83 25.63
CA LEU A 49 -10.46 -8.29 25.43
C LEU A 49 -11.27 -9.04 26.49
N ILE A 50 -11.44 -8.46 27.67
CA ILE A 50 -12.10 -9.08 28.83
C ILE A 50 -13.59 -8.71 28.86
N ASP A 51 -13.93 -7.48 28.47
CA ASP A 51 -15.30 -6.97 28.39
C ASP A 51 -15.57 -6.41 26.98
N PRO A 52 -15.93 -7.28 26.01
CA PRO A 52 -16.18 -6.87 24.64
C PRO A 52 -17.47 -6.04 24.48
N ALA A 53 -18.30 -5.95 25.52
CA ALA A 53 -19.48 -5.09 25.53
C ALA A 53 -19.14 -3.63 25.87
N GLY A 54 -17.95 -3.37 26.43
CA GLY A 54 -17.44 -2.05 26.77
C GLY A 54 -16.53 -1.45 25.69
N LEU A 55 -16.94 -0.29 25.14
CA LEU A 55 -16.11 0.70 24.43
C LEU A 55 -15.32 0.29 23.17
N GLY A 56 -15.59 -0.85 22.54
CA GLY A 56 -15.16 -1.06 21.16
C GLY A 56 -14.88 -2.52 20.83
N ARG A 57 -15.41 -2.96 19.69
CA ARG A 57 -15.17 -4.31 19.16
C ARG A 57 -13.67 -4.50 18.96
N VAL A 58 -13.11 -5.54 19.56
CA VAL A 58 -11.69 -5.90 19.39
C VAL A 58 -11.46 -6.30 17.93
N GLU A 59 -10.79 -5.44 17.17
CA GLU A 59 -10.25 -5.81 15.87
C GLU A 59 -8.84 -6.37 16.03
N SER A 60 -8.48 -7.34 15.20
CA SER A 60 -7.10 -7.86 15.17
C SER A 60 -6.18 -6.73 14.76
N THR A 61 -5.42 -6.18 15.72
CA THR A 61 -4.42 -5.12 15.53
C THR A 61 -3.54 -5.41 14.32
N TRP A 62 -3.15 -6.68 14.19
CA TRP A 62 -2.29 -7.14 13.13
C TRP A 62 -2.96 -6.99 11.76
N SER A 63 -4.14 -7.58 11.60
CA SER A 63 -4.85 -7.54 10.33
C SER A 63 -5.35 -6.14 10.00
N PHE A 64 -5.72 -5.35 11.01
CA PHE A 64 -6.20 -4.00 10.82
C PHE A 64 -5.10 -3.07 10.29
N LEU A 65 -3.94 -3.04 10.95
CA LEU A 65 -2.85 -2.11 10.60
C LEU A 65 -1.96 -2.61 9.46
N PHE A 66 -1.68 -3.91 9.38
CA PHE A 66 -0.64 -4.43 8.49
C PHE A 66 -1.15 -5.03 7.18
N VAL A 67 -2.45 -5.28 7.00
CA VAL A 67 -2.96 -5.82 5.72
C VAL A 67 -2.67 -4.88 4.56
N MET A 68 -2.94 -3.58 4.68
CA MET A 68 -2.70 -2.64 3.59
C MET A 68 -1.19 -2.46 3.27
N PRO A 69 -0.29 -2.26 4.26
CA PRO A 69 1.16 -2.27 4.02
C PRO A 69 1.65 -3.57 3.36
N MET A 70 1.15 -4.73 3.78
CA MET A 70 1.53 -6.02 3.19
C MET A 70 1.10 -6.14 1.74
N VAL A 71 -0.15 -5.77 1.41
CA VAL A 71 -0.64 -5.77 0.02
C VAL A 71 0.20 -4.82 -0.84
N LEU A 72 0.52 -3.63 -0.34
CA LEU A 72 1.40 -2.69 -1.03
C LEU A 72 2.80 -3.27 -1.25
N THR A 73 3.38 -3.96 -0.26
CA THR A 73 4.67 -4.63 -0.40
C THR A 73 4.62 -5.71 -1.48
N VAL A 74 3.59 -6.56 -1.48
CA VAL A 74 3.43 -7.60 -2.51
C VAL A 74 3.29 -6.95 -3.90
N ALA A 75 2.51 -5.89 -4.03
CA ALA A 75 2.38 -5.14 -5.28
C ALA A 75 3.73 -4.57 -5.73
N TRP A 76 4.49 -3.96 -4.81
CA TRP A 76 5.79 -3.38 -5.11
C TRP A 76 6.81 -4.42 -5.56
N LEU A 77 6.92 -5.55 -4.86
CA LEU A 77 7.81 -6.65 -5.24
C LEU A 77 7.39 -7.25 -6.59
N SER A 78 6.09 -7.40 -6.83
CA SER A 78 5.55 -7.91 -8.09
C SER A 78 5.92 -6.99 -9.26
N VAL A 79 5.83 -5.67 -9.09
CA VAL A 79 6.24 -4.73 -10.13
C VAL A 79 7.76 -4.70 -10.27
N TYR A 80 8.51 -4.69 -9.17
CA TYR A 80 9.97 -4.63 -9.18
C TYR A 80 10.60 -5.83 -9.91
N PHE A 81 10.17 -7.06 -9.60
CA PHE A 81 10.71 -8.28 -10.20
C PHE A 81 9.98 -8.71 -11.48
N GLY A 82 8.70 -8.38 -11.61
CA GLY A 82 7.84 -8.81 -12.71
C GLY A 82 7.93 -7.95 -13.97
N ARG A 83 8.89 -7.03 -14.09
CA ARG A 83 8.99 -6.07 -15.21
C ARG A 83 8.79 -6.69 -16.59
N GLU A 84 9.42 -7.83 -16.87
CA GLU A 84 9.31 -8.51 -18.17
C GLU A 84 7.94 -9.14 -18.38
N VAL A 85 7.32 -9.66 -17.32
CA VAL A 85 5.94 -10.17 -17.36
C VAL A 85 4.97 -9.02 -17.64
N LEU A 86 5.10 -7.89 -16.92
CA LEU A 86 4.27 -6.69 -17.14
C LEU A 86 4.42 -6.14 -18.56
N ARG A 87 5.64 -6.16 -19.11
CA ARG A 87 5.89 -5.70 -20.49
C ARG A 87 5.15 -6.56 -21.51
N ARG A 88 5.07 -7.88 -21.28
CA ARG A 88 4.36 -8.81 -22.18
C ARG A 88 2.86 -8.81 -21.96
N SER A 89 2.40 -8.49 -20.75
CA SER A 89 0.99 -8.46 -20.38
C SER A 89 0.36 -7.08 -20.53
N GLN A 90 0.85 -6.23 -21.44
CA GLN A 90 0.20 -4.96 -21.75
C GLN A 90 -1.19 -5.26 -22.31
N THR A 91 -2.21 -4.88 -21.55
CA THR A 91 -3.63 -5.18 -21.82
C THR A 91 -4.33 -4.01 -22.51
N LEU A 92 -3.92 -2.78 -22.22
CA LEU A 92 -4.45 -1.56 -22.82
C LEU A 92 -3.51 -1.06 -23.92
N GLY A 93 -4.09 -0.48 -24.98
CA GLY A 93 -3.32 0.14 -26.07
C GLY A 93 -2.50 1.37 -25.65
N ASN A 94 -2.63 1.83 -24.39
CA ASN A 94 -1.89 2.96 -23.84
C ASN A 94 -1.31 2.62 -22.45
N VAL A 95 0.01 2.43 -22.42
CA VAL A 95 0.81 2.14 -21.22
C VAL A 95 0.62 3.19 -20.12
N ALA A 96 0.46 4.47 -20.48
CA ALA A 96 0.26 5.52 -19.49
C ALA A 96 -1.06 5.35 -18.72
N LEU A 97 -2.10 4.83 -19.38
CA LEU A 97 -3.40 4.57 -18.74
C LEU A 97 -3.32 3.41 -17.74
N GLU A 98 -2.55 2.36 -18.05
CA GLU A 98 -2.30 1.24 -17.13
C GLU A 98 -1.60 1.71 -15.86
N PHE A 99 -0.52 2.46 -15.99
CA PHE A 99 0.20 3.00 -14.84
C PHE A 99 -0.64 3.99 -14.04
N ALA A 100 -1.48 4.80 -14.70
CA ALA A 100 -2.40 5.70 -14.00
C ALA A 100 -3.45 4.94 -13.18
N ALA A 101 -4.06 3.89 -13.76
CA ALA A 101 -5.01 3.05 -13.05
C ALA A 101 -4.35 2.32 -11.87
N ALA A 102 -3.17 1.73 -12.09
CA ALA A 102 -2.40 1.08 -11.02
C ALA A 102 -2.02 2.07 -9.91
N ALA A 103 -1.64 3.30 -10.26
CA ALA A 103 -1.30 4.35 -9.30
C ALA A 103 -2.50 4.75 -8.45
N LEU A 104 -3.69 4.83 -9.05
CA LEU A 104 -4.93 5.14 -8.33
C LEU A 104 -5.27 4.05 -7.31
N VAL A 105 -5.16 2.78 -7.70
CA VAL A 105 -5.38 1.64 -6.78
C VAL A 105 -4.34 1.64 -5.65
N ALA A 106 -3.06 1.77 -5.98
CA ALA A 106 -1.98 1.83 -4.99
C ALA A 106 -2.16 3.01 -4.03
N PHE A 107 -2.57 4.18 -4.54
CA PHE A 107 -2.87 5.34 -3.72
C PHE A 107 -4.06 5.08 -2.78
N GLY A 108 -5.13 4.45 -3.27
CA GLY A 108 -6.28 4.08 -2.43
C GLY A 108 -5.88 3.16 -1.27
N LEU A 109 -5.06 2.14 -1.54
CA LEU A 109 -4.54 1.24 -0.50
C LEU A 109 -3.62 1.97 0.49
N PHE A 110 -2.75 2.85 -0.01
CA PHE A 110 -1.90 3.70 0.82
C PHE A 110 -2.74 4.61 1.73
N TYR A 111 -3.71 5.31 1.17
CA TYR A 111 -4.62 6.18 1.91
C TYR A 111 -5.35 5.41 3.02
N LEU A 112 -5.92 4.24 2.72
CA LEU A 112 -6.58 3.39 3.70
C LEU A 112 -5.61 2.91 4.80
N SER A 113 -4.35 2.63 4.44
CA SER A 113 -3.32 2.29 5.43
C SER A 113 -3.08 3.43 6.43
N ILE A 114 -3.00 4.67 5.94
CA ILE A 114 -2.77 5.85 6.77
C ILE A 114 -4.00 6.17 7.61
N ASP A 115 -5.20 6.14 7.04
CA ASP A 115 -6.46 6.39 7.73
C ASP A 115 -6.62 5.46 8.94
N ARG A 116 -6.38 4.16 8.76
CA ARG A 116 -6.39 3.18 9.85
C ARG A 116 -5.34 3.47 10.92
N ALA A 117 -4.13 3.85 10.53
CA ALA A 117 -3.10 4.17 11.50
C ALA A 117 -3.46 5.41 12.33
N VAL A 118 -4.01 6.45 11.69
CA VAL A 118 -4.49 7.67 12.34
C VAL A 118 -5.68 7.37 13.25
N SER A 119 -6.62 6.51 12.84
CA SER A 119 -7.75 6.13 13.69
C SER A 119 -7.28 5.47 14.99
N VAL A 120 -6.26 4.60 14.94
CA VAL A 120 -5.68 3.99 16.14
C VAL A 120 -5.03 5.03 17.05
N ILE A 121 -4.25 5.95 16.48
CA ILE A 121 -3.56 6.99 17.25
C ILE A 121 -4.57 7.92 17.92
N THR A 122 -5.63 8.31 17.22
CA THR A 122 -6.67 9.22 17.74
C THR A 122 -7.54 8.58 18.82
N ILE A 123 -7.78 7.26 18.75
CA ILE A 123 -8.44 6.53 19.85
C ILE A 123 -7.50 6.36 21.06
N GLY A 124 -6.18 6.37 20.85
CA GLY A 124 -5.17 6.21 21.89
C GLY A 124 -4.80 7.49 22.66
N LEU A 125 -5.24 8.66 22.19
CA LEU A 125 -5.13 9.97 22.86
C LEU A 125 -6.30 10.20 23.81
#